data_AF-A0A498P1L2-F1
#
_entry.id   AF-A0A498P1L2-F1
#
_cell.length_a   1.000
_cell.length_b   1.000
_cell.length_c   1.000
_cell.angle_alpha   90.00
_cell.angle_beta   90.00
_cell.angle_gamma   90.00
#
_symmetry.space_group_name_H-M   'P 1'
#
loop_
_entity.id
_entity.type
_entity.pdbx_description
1 polymer ?
#
loop_
_entity_poly.entity_id
_entity_poly.type
_entity_poly.pdbx_seq_one_letter_code
_entity_poly.pdbx_strand_id
1 'polypeptide(L)'
;MFTPSRKSHSEHEGRFKPDDMFFTLLSVFLMANEVSLQETVVGFIGGSVVLPCFSKKPPITIQDITVLWRNKYDLNVYEINKGKVSVEGQNQEYNNRAETFPEEYKTGNFSLKLNNLQHTDAGKYLCYIMSKESEDWIVELLIEVSLQETVVGFIGGSVVLPCFSKKPPLTNQNITVLWRNKYNLNVYDIIKGKGSVEEQNQEYNNRAETFPEEYKTGNFSLKLNNLQHTDAGKYQCYIISEESEDWIVELLIEGV
;
A
#
# COMPACT_ATOMS: atom_id res chain seq x y z
N MET A 1 60.62 -81.39 -2.85
CA MET A 1 61.09 -81.83 -1.52
C MET A 1 61.01 -80.63 -0.58
N PHE A 2 60.71 -80.84 0.71
CA PHE A 2 60.59 -79.82 1.78
C PHE A 2 59.40 -78.83 1.71
N THR A 3 58.30 -79.22 2.35
CA THR A 3 57.59 -78.41 3.37
C THR A 3 58.42 -78.44 4.68
N PRO A 4 58.25 -77.57 5.70
CA PRO A 4 57.04 -76.87 6.18
C PRO A 4 57.28 -75.32 6.25
N SER A 5 56.66 -74.45 7.08
CA SER A 5 55.80 -74.62 8.26
C SER A 5 54.90 -73.41 8.58
N ARG A 6 54.10 -73.55 9.64
CA ARG A 6 53.22 -72.53 10.26
C ARG A 6 53.92 -71.90 11.47
N LYS A 7 53.73 -70.60 11.73
CA LYS A 7 53.93 -69.99 13.06
C LYS A 7 52.79 -69.04 13.40
N SER A 8 52.46 -68.99 14.69
CA SER A 8 51.30 -68.31 15.26
C SER A 8 51.68 -67.07 16.07
N HIS A 9 50.78 -66.09 16.08
CA HIS A 9 50.47 -65.09 17.12
C HIS A 9 51.52 -64.70 18.18
N SER A 10 51.72 -63.39 18.31
CA SER A 10 51.59 -62.68 19.61
C SER A 10 51.15 -61.23 19.35
N GLU A 11 50.17 -60.76 20.13
CA GLU A 11 49.61 -59.40 20.04
C GLU A 11 50.52 -58.35 20.65
N HIS A 12 50.32 -57.08 20.28
CA HIS A 12 50.24 -55.98 21.27
C HIS A 12 49.39 -54.83 20.70
N GLU A 13 48.40 -54.39 21.46
CA GLU A 13 47.46 -53.34 21.05
C GLU A 13 48.10 -51.95 20.96
N GLY A 14 47.78 -51.21 19.89
CA GLY A 14 47.97 -49.76 19.76
C GLY A 14 46.68 -49.13 19.22
N ARG A 15 46.07 -48.23 19.98
CA ARG A 15 44.68 -47.75 19.77
C ARG A 15 44.53 -46.66 18.70
N PHE A 16 43.46 -46.76 17.89
CA PHE A 16 42.73 -45.70 17.15
C PHE A 16 43.49 -44.96 16.02
N LYS A 17 42.88 -44.55 14.88
CA LYS A 17 41.60 -44.88 14.18
C LYS A 17 41.71 -44.36 12.70
N PRO A 18 40.69 -44.50 11.81
CA PRO A 18 40.85 -44.99 10.44
C PRO A 18 41.33 -43.97 9.39
N ASP A 19 41.71 -44.54 8.25
CA ASP A 19 42.35 -43.92 7.08
C ASP A 19 41.48 -42.98 6.24
N ASP A 20 42.16 -42.28 5.34
CA ASP A 20 41.72 -41.81 4.01
C ASP A 20 40.31 -41.20 3.85
N MET A 21 40.29 -39.86 3.76
CA MET A 21 39.51 -39.23 2.68
C MET A 21 40.14 -37.91 2.23
N PHE A 22 40.45 -37.81 0.94
CA PHE A 22 40.91 -36.59 0.27
C PHE A 22 39.95 -35.43 0.57
N PHE A 23 40.49 -34.27 0.98
CA PHE A 23 39.68 -33.08 1.27
C PHE A 23 38.92 -32.61 0.02
N THR A 24 37.60 -32.55 0.16
CA THR A 24 36.68 -32.01 -0.82
C THR A 24 36.76 -30.48 -0.87
N LEU A 25 36.96 -29.94 -2.07
CA LEU A 25 36.61 -28.55 -2.39
C LEU A 25 35.37 -28.55 -3.26
N LEU A 26 34.19 -28.69 -2.62
CA LEU A 26 32.96 -28.23 -3.25
C LEU A 26 33.02 -26.71 -3.32
N SER A 27 33.21 -26.17 -4.52
CA SER A 27 32.92 -24.78 -4.82
C SER A 27 31.41 -24.56 -4.70
N VAL A 28 30.96 -24.19 -3.49
CA VAL A 28 29.60 -23.72 -3.25
C VAL A 28 29.43 -22.41 -4.01
N PHE A 29 28.86 -22.49 -5.22
CA PHE A 29 28.30 -21.33 -5.88
C PHE A 29 27.16 -20.81 -5.01
N LEU A 30 27.44 -19.75 -4.26
CA LEU A 30 26.41 -18.90 -3.68
C LEU A 30 25.66 -18.25 -4.83
N MET A 31 24.57 -18.91 -5.24
CA MET A 31 23.51 -18.26 -6.00
C MET A 31 22.90 -17.22 -5.06
N ALA A 32 23.44 -15.99 -5.12
CA ALA A 32 22.80 -14.85 -4.52
C ALA A 32 21.49 -14.64 -5.29
N ASN A 33 20.41 -15.20 -4.77
CA ASN A 33 19.08 -14.79 -5.18
C ASN A 33 18.98 -13.31 -4.83
N GLU A 34 19.03 -12.44 -5.84
CA GLU A 34 18.70 -11.04 -5.64
C GLU A 34 17.24 -10.98 -5.19
N VAL A 35 17.06 -10.76 -3.89
CA VAL A 35 15.76 -10.44 -3.32
C VAL A 35 15.43 -9.05 -3.83
N SER A 36 14.73 -8.98 -4.96
CA SER A 36 14.13 -7.74 -5.45
C SER A 36 13.26 -7.18 -4.33
N LEU A 37 13.62 -5.99 -3.84
CA LEU A 37 12.90 -5.31 -2.77
C LEU A 37 11.58 -4.81 -3.36
N GLN A 38 10.54 -5.65 -3.28
CA GLN A 38 9.22 -5.28 -3.72
C GLN A 38 8.63 -4.27 -2.73
N GLU A 39 8.65 -2.98 -3.09
CA GLU A 39 8.04 -1.92 -2.29
C GLU A 39 6.56 -1.77 -2.62
N THR A 40 5.74 -1.55 -1.60
CA THR A 40 4.29 -1.36 -1.73
C THR A 40 3.94 0.09 -1.41
N VAL A 41 3.25 0.75 -2.33
CA VAL A 41 2.76 2.12 -2.18
C VAL A 41 1.23 2.11 -2.15
N VAL A 42 0.62 2.76 -1.18
CA VAL A 42 -0.84 2.93 -1.09
C VAL A 42 -1.23 4.31 -1.60
N GLY A 43 -2.18 4.36 -2.53
CA GLY A 43 -2.76 5.57 -3.07
C GLY A 43 -4.29 5.56 -3.01
N PHE A 44 -4.89 6.74 -3.09
CA PHE A 44 -6.35 6.91 -3.08
C PHE A 44 -6.83 7.45 -4.44
N ILE A 45 -8.01 7.01 -4.89
CA ILE A 45 -8.63 7.52 -6.13
C ILE A 45 -8.73 9.06 -6.09
N GLY A 46 -8.39 9.71 -7.21
CA GLY A 46 -8.29 11.16 -7.35
C GLY A 46 -7.03 11.79 -6.73
N GLY A 47 -6.35 11.08 -5.82
CA GLY A 47 -5.11 11.52 -5.18
C GLY A 47 -3.86 11.36 -6.06
N SER A 48 -2.70 11.50 -5.42
CA SER A 48 -1.39 11.32 -6.05
C SER A 48 -0.46 10.48 -5.17
N VAL A 49 0.46 9.74 -5.80
CA VAL A 49 1.51 8.95 -5.14
C VAL A 49 2.87 9.21 -5.78
N VAL A 50 3.95 8.87 -5.07
CA VAL A 50 5.29 8.74 -5.64
C VAL A 50 5.68 7.27 -5.60
N LEU A 51 5.93 6.69 -6.78
CA LEU A 51 6.45 5.33 -6.93
C LEU A 51 8.00 5.41 -6.88
N PRO A 52 8.65 4.81 -5.89
CA PRO A 52 10.09 4.92 -5.69
C PRO A 52 10.88 4.22 -6.80
N CYS A 53 11.96 4.84 -7.26
CA CYS A 53 12.97 4.21 -8.10
C CYS A 53 14.31 4.93 -7.94
N PHE A 54 15.33 4.20 -7.48
CA PHE A 54 16.64 4.77 -7.13
C PHE A 54 17.77 3.91 -7.69
N SER A 55 18.77 4.53 -8.34
CA SER A 55 19.98 3.78 -8.68
C SER A 55 20.85 3.59 -7.42
N LYS A 56 21.29 2.35 -7.18
CA LYS A 56 22.21 2.00 -6.09
C LYS A 56 23.59 2.66 -6.25
N LYS A 57 23.92 3.14 -7.47
CA LYS A 57 25.18 3.80 -7.82
C LYS A 57 24.89 5.12 -8.53
N PRO A 58 24.98 6.28 -7.84
CA PRO A 58 24.67 7.57 -8.43
C PRO A 58 25.40 7.79 -9.77
N PRO A 59 24.70 8.28 -10.80
CA PRO A 59 25.22 8.34 -12.15
C PRO A 59 26.37 9.34 -12.25
N ILE A 60 27.47 8.90 -12.88
CA ILE A 60 28.63 9.78 -13.16
C ILE A 60 28.22 10.93 -14.11
N THR A 61 27.28 10.67 -15.03
CA THR A 61 26.82 11.60 -16.06
C THR A 61 25.35 11.28 -16.38
N ILE A 62 24.45 12.25 -16.27
CA ILE A 62 23.00 12.03 -16.50
C ILE A 62 22.66 11.70 -17.95
N GLN A 63 23.50 12.12 -18.91
CA GLN A 63 23.34 11.88 -20.34
C GLN A 63 23.50 10.40 -20.73
N ASP A 64 24.08 9.57 -19.86
CA ASP A 64 24.26 8.13 -20.10
C ASP A 64 23.10 7.28 -19.56
N ILE A 65 22.09 7.91 -18.93
CA ILE A 65 20.97 7.21 -18.29
C ILE A 65 19.76 7.19 -19.22
N THR A 66 19.15 6.03 -19.36
CA THR A 66 17.76 5.93 -19.84
C THR A 66 16.92 5.19 -18.79
N VAL A 67 15.76 5.75 -18.41
CA VAL A 67 14.83 5.12 -17.46
C VAL A 67 13.49 4.89 -18.15
N LEU A 68 12.96 3.67 -18.03
CA LEU A 68 11.64 3.31 -18.53
C LEU A 68 10.74 2.92 -17.37
N TRP A 69 9.58 3.58 -17.27
CA TRP A 69 8.50 3.15 -16.39
C TRP A 69 7.43 2.39 -17.19
N ARG A 70 7.14 1.16 -16.77
CA ARG A 70 6.15 0.26 -17.36
C ARG A 70 5.14 -0.17 -16.33
N ASN A 71 3.87 -0.32 -16.71
CA ASN A 71 2.84 -0.87 -15.82
C ASN A 71 2.74 -2.40 -15.97
N LYS A 72 1.84 -3.03 -15.21
CA LYS A 72 1.52 -4.48 -15.26
C LYS A 72 1.10 -5.04 -16.64
N TYR A 73 0.84 -4.17 -17.62
CA TYR A 73 0.48 -4.52 -19.00
C TYR A 73 1.57 -4.08 -20.02
N ASP A 74 2.77 -3.74 -19.55
CA ASP A 74 3.90 -3.22 -20.34
C ASP A 74 3.64 -1.89 -21.09
N LEU A 75 2.59 -1.16 -20.71
CA LEU A 75 2.31 0.16 -21.27
C LEU A 75 3.39 1.15 -20.83
N ASN A 76 3.82 2.02 -21.75
CA ASN A 76 4.77 3.09 -21.45
C ASN A 76 4.11 4.14 -20.53
N VAL A 77 4.52 4.17 -19.26
CA VAL A 77 4.01 5.11 -18.27
C VAL A 77 4.78 6.43 -18.36
N TYR A 78 6.11 6.34 -18.48
CA TYR A 78 7.01 7.48 -18.58
C TYR A 78 8.40 7.06 -19.06
N GLU A 79 9.11 7.95 -19.76
CA GLU A 79 10.50 7.73 -20.19
C GLU A 79 11.40 8.93 -19.82
N ILE A 80 12.60 8.62 -19.35
CA ILE A 80 13.71 9.57 -19.24
C ILE A 80 14.78 9.08 -20.22
N ASN A 81 15.03 9.83 -21.29
CA ASN A 81 16.02 9.48 -22.32
C ASN A 81 17.24 10.40 -22.21
N LYS A 82 18.43 9.84 -21.94
CA LYS A 82 19.70 10.57 -21.78
C LYS A 82 19.58 11.72 -20.76
N GLY A 83 18.95 11.43 -19.63
CA GLY A 83 18.72 12.39 -18.54
C GLY A 83 17.72 13.52 -18.87
N LYS A 84 16.88 13.36 -19.90
CA LYS A 84 15.80 14.30 -20.25
C LYS A 84 14.46 13.57 -20.29
N VAL A 85 13.40 14.23 -19.84
CA VAL A 85 12.03 13.73 -20.00
C VAL A 85 11.72 13.49 -21.48
N SER A 86 11.19 12.30 -21.80
CA SER A 86 10.59 11.98 -23.09
C SER A 86 9.13 11.57 -22.88
N VAL A 87 8.23 12.28 -23.55
CA VAL A 87 6.80 11.94 -23.62
C VAL A 87 6.42 11.30 -24.97
N GLU A 88 7.40 11.10 -25.85
CA GLU A 88 7.20 10.45 -27.14
C GLU A 88 6.87 8.97 -26.92
N GLY A 89 5.71 8.53 -27.41
CA GLY A 89 5.23 7.16 -27.18
C GLY A 89 4.76 6.87 -25.75
N GLN A 90 4.54 7.89 -24.90
CA GLN A 90 3.82 7.72 -23.64
C GLN A 90 2.39 7.21 -23.92
N ASN A 91 1.89 6.26 -23.11
CA ASN A 91 0.52 5.80 -23.25
C ASN A 91 -0.46 6.88 -22.78
N GLN A 92 -1.51 7.10 -23.58
CA GLN A 92 -2.55 8.11 -23.34
C GLN A 92 -3.17 8.10 -21.93
N GLU A 93 -3.22 6.94 -21.26
CA GLU A 93 -3.76 6.80 -19.90
C GLU A 93 -2.93 7.57 -18.85
N TYR A 94 -1.65 7.86 -19.13
CA TYR A 94 -0.72 8.53 -18.22
C TYR A 94 -0.37 9.98 -18.61
N ASN A 95 -0.87 10.45 -19.77
CA ASN A 95 -0.66 11.81 -20.26
C ASN A 95 -1.14 12.85 -19.24
N ASN A 96 -0.29 13.84 -18.94
CA ASN A 96 -0.53 14.90 -17.94
C ASN A 96 -0.77 14.41 -16.49
N ARG A 97 -0.56 13.12 -16.21
CA ARG A 97 -0.76 12.50 -14.89
C ARG A 97 0.57 12.06 -14.28
N ALA A 98 1.48 11.54 -15.10
CA ALA A 98 2.80 11.10 -14.70
C ALA A 98 3.86 12.22 -14.84
N GLU A 99 4.71 12.38 -13.83
CA GLU A 99 5.86 13.29 -13.81
C GLU A 99 7.02 12.71 -12.99
N THR A 100 8.23 13.25 -13.13
CA THR A 100 9.44 12.85 -12.38
C THR A 100 10.17 14.09 -11.88
N PHE A 101 11.34 13.92 -11.24
CA PHE A 101 12.08 14.98 -10.54
C PHE A 101 13.47 15.25 -11.19
N PRO A 102 13.56 16.03 -12.29
CA PRO A 102 14.82 16.23 -13.04
C PRO A 102 15.99 16.77 -12.23
N GLU A 103 15.70 17.55 -11.19
CA GLU A 103 16.66 18.08 -10.22
C GLU A 103 17.34 16.97 -9.39
N GLU A 104 16.68 15.83 -9.18
CA GLU A 104 17.18 14.70 -8.38
C GLU A 104 17.85 13.60 -9.21
N TYR A 105 17.85 13.68 -10.55
CA TYR A 105 18.51 12.69 -11.40
C TYR A 105 20.02 12.54 -11.08
N LYS A 106 20.66 13.59 -10.55
CA LYS A 106 22.07 13.59 -10.13
C LYS A 106 22.33 12.84 -8.82
N THR A 107 21.33 12.73 -7.94
CA THR A 107 21.41 11.92 -6.72
C THR A 107 20.98 10.46 -6.97
N GLY A 108 20.55 10.14 -8.19
CA GLY A 108 20.12 8.81 -8.60
C GLY A 108 18.65 8.52 -8.35
N ASN A 109 17.83 9.54 -8.05
CA ASN A 109 16.38 9.38 -7.91
C ASN A 109 15.68 9.53 -9.28
N PHE A 110 14.93 8.52 -9.67
CA PHE A 110 14.11 8.45 -10.90
C PHE A 110 12.65 8.08 -10.59
N SER A 111 12.23 8.33 -9.35
CA SER A 111 10.88 8.06 -8.85
C SER A 111 9.82 8.78 -9.68
N LEU A 112 8.68 8.12 -9.85
CA LEU A 112 7.56 8.60 -10.66
C LEU A 112 6.45 9.12 -9.75
N LYS A 113 6.10 10.39 -9.88
CA LYS A 113 4.86 10.92 -9.29
C LYS A 113 3.70 10.69 -10.27
N LEU A 114 2.67 9.99 -9.80
CA LEU A 114 1.45 9.72 -10.56
C LEU A 114 0.28 10.43 -9.89
N ASN A 115 -0.41 11.29 -10.64
CA ASN A 115 -1.49 12.17 -10.18
C ASN A 115 -2.86 11.73 -10.70
N ASN A 116 -3.92 12.15 -10.01
CA ASN A 116 -5.32 11.85 -10.35
C ASN A 116 -5.55 10.34 -10.52
N LEU A 117 -5.21 9.55 -9.50
CA LEU A 117 -5.28 8.09 -9.52
C LEU A 117 -6.67 7.55 -9.85
N GLN A 118 -6.71 6.49 -10.65
CA GLN A 118 -7.88 5.76 -11.10
C GLN A 118 -7.74 4.30 -10.69
N HIS A 119 -8.85 3.60 -10.44
CA HIS A 119 -8.83 2.18 -10.07
C HIS A 119 -8.03 1.28 -11.03
N THR A 120 -7.93 1.66 -12.31
CA THR A 120 -7.17 0.94 -13.35
C THR A 120 -5.65 0.98 -13.14
N ASP A 121 -5.12 2.02 -12.49
CA ASP A 121 -3.68 2.18 -12.24
C ASP A 121 -3.16 1.19 -11.18
N ALA A 122 -4.01 0.49 -10.44
CA ALA A 122 -3.58 -0.42 -9.38
C ALA A 122 -2.73 -1.59 -9.90
N GLY A 123 -1.72 -2.02 -9.14
CA GLY A 123 -0.88 -3.18 -9.42
C GLY A 123 0.58 -2.81 -9.64
N LYS A 124 1.33 -3.70 -10.29
CA LYS A 124 2.79 -3.59 -10.39
C LYS A 124 3.23 -2.58 -11.45
N TYR A 125 4.26 -1.82 -11.10
CA TYR A 125 5.03 -0.96 -11.97
C TYR A 125 6.49 -1.40 -11.95
N LEU A 126 7.10 -1.43 -13.12
CA LEU A 126 8.51 -1.71 -13.33
C LEU A 126 9.21 -0.40 -13.70
N CYS A 127 10.20 0.00 -12.91
CA CYS A 127 11.19 1.00 -13.30
C CYS A 127 12.45 0.28 -13.76
N TYR A 128 12.89 0.53 -14.99
CA TYR A 128 14.12 -0.04 -15.53
C TYR A 128 15.13 1.07 -15.82
N ILE A 129 16.23 1.09 -15.05
CA ILE A 129 17.33 2.04 -15.14
C ILE A 129 18.43 1.42 -16.01
N MET A 130 18.59 1.93 -17.23
CA MET A 130 19.72 1.61 -18.11
C MET A 130 20.85 2.60 -17.87
N SER A 131 21.97 2.08 -17.35
CA SER A 131 23.22 2.82 -17.20
C SER A 131 24.42 1.93 -17.61
N LYS A 132 25.61 2.11 -16.99
CA LYS A 132 26.72 1.14 -17.10
C LYS A 132 26.38 -0.20 -16.45
N GLU A 133 25.55 -0.18 -15.42
CA GLU A 133 24.95 -1.34 -14.79
C GLU A 133 23.43 -1.14 -14.90
N SER A 134 22.70 -2.14 -15.36
CA SER A 134 21.24 -2.11 -15.46
C SER A 134 20.63 -2.47 -14.11
N GLU A 135 19.67 -1.68 -13.64
CA GLU A 135 18.95 -1.92 -12.39
C GLU A 135 17.43 -1.91 -12.65
N ASP A 136 16.69 -2.81 -12.01
CA ASP A 136 15.23 -2.87 -12.05
C ASP A 136 14.61 -2.75 -10.65
N TRP A 137 13.48 -2.05 -10.59
CA TRP A 137 12.67 -1.88 -9.38
C TRP A 137 11.22 -2.23 -9.69
N ILE A 138 10.61 -3.06 -8.84
CA ILE A 138 9.20 -3.43 -8.93
C ILE A 138 8.47 -2.81 -7.73
N VAL A 139 7.57 -1.87 -8.03
CA VAL A 139 6.69 -1.22 -7.05
C VAL A 139 5.27 -1.74 -7.24
N GLU A 140 4.60 -2.15 -6.17
CA GLU A 140 3.18 -2.50 -6.20
C GLU A 140 2.33 -1.33 -5.68
N LEU A 141 1.57 -0.70 -6.58
CA LEU A 141 0.63 0.36 -6.25
C LEU A 141 -0.71 -0.27 -5.84
N LEU A 142 -1.04 -0.22 -4.57
CA LEU A 142 -2.38 -0.52 -4.09
C LEU A 142 -3.24 0.74 -4.18
N ILE A 143 -4.41 0.64 -4.78
CA ILE A 143 -5.37 1.74 -4.84
C ILE A 143 -6.51 1.42 -3.91
N GLU A 144 -6.54 2.15 -2.81
CA GLU A 144 -7.69 2.18 -1.94
C GLU A 144 -8.74 3.13 -2.49
N VAL A 145 -9.98 2.67 -2.52
CA VAL A 145 -11.10 3.58 -2.65
C VAL A 145 -11.21 4.32 -1.31
N SER A 146 -10.69 5.55 -1.26
CA SER A 146 -11.22 6.55 -0.34
C SER A 146 -12.58 6.94 -0.90
N LEU A 147 -13.65 6.44 -0.29
CA LEU A 147 -15.01 6.82 -0.66
C LEU A 147 -15.32 8.21 -0.11
N GLN A 148 -14.66 9.22 -0.69
CA GLN A 148 -15.08 10.62 -0.64
C GLN A 148 -16.36 10.77 -1.43
N GLU A 149 -17.46 10.30 -0.82
CA GLU A 149 -18.80 10.52 -1.31
C GLU A 149 -19.25 11.94 -0.95
N THR A 150 -19.70 12.68 -1.95
CA THR A 150 -20.33 13.98 -1.77
C THR A 150 -21.82 13.78 -1.57
N VAL A 151 -22.33 14.11 -0.39
CA VAL A 151 -23.77 14.07 -0.08
C VAL A 151 -24.31 15.50 -0.10
N VAL A 152 -25.39 15.74 -0.85
CA VAL A 152 -26.07 17.04 -0.89
C VAL A 152 -27.31 16.98 0.00
N GLY A 153 -27.38 17.89 0.97
CA GLY A 153 -28.53 18.08 1.85
C GLY A 153 -29.14 19.47 1.71
N PHE A 154 -30.38 19.63 2.21
CA PHE A 154 -31.07 20.92 2.27
C PHE A 154 -31.28 21.36 3.71
N ILE A 155 -31.23 22.66 3.99
CA ILE A 155 -31.47 23.24 5.33
C ILE A 155 -32.84 22.77 5.85
N GLY A 156 -32.89 22.33 7.11
CA GLY A 156 -34.05 21.72 7.77
C GLY A 156 -34.34 20.26 7.37
N GLY A 157 -33.71 19.76 6.31
CA GLY A 157 -33.84 18.39 5.83
C GLY A 157 -33.05 17.37 6.64
N SER A 158 -32.86 16.18 6.05
CA SER A 158 -32.02 15.11 6.60
C SER A 158 -31.24 14.41 5.50
N VAL A 159 -30.06 13.90 5.82
CA VAL A 159 -29.19 13.11 4.93
C VAL A 159 -28.73 11.84 5.62
N VAL A 160 -28.28 10.86 4.83
CA VAL A 160 -27.52 9.71 5.32
C VAL A 160 -26.10 9.85 4.78
N LEU A 161 -25.13 9.93 5.68
CA LEU A 161 -23.71 9.91 5.39
C LEU A 161 -23.26 8.43 5.38
N PRO A 162 -22.79 7.90 4.24
CA PRO A 162 -22.47 6.47 4.11
C PRO A 162 -21.21 6.09 4.89
N CYS A 163 -21.24 4.91 5.50
CA CYS A 163 -20.04 4.25 6.05
C CYS A 163 -20.28 2.74 6.11
N PHE A 164 -19.38 1.96 5.51
CA PHE A 164 -19.51 0.50 5.37
C PHE A 164 -18.17 -0.19 5.67
N SER A 165 -18.17 -1.35 6.30
CA SER A 165 -16.94 -2.17 6.35
C SER A 165 -16.74 -2.88 5.01
N LYS A 166 -15.48 -2.96 4.56
CA LYS A 166 -15.10 -3.65 3.33
C LYS A 166 -15.11 -5.18 3.45
N LYS A 167 -15.29 -5.74 4.67
CA LYS A 167 -15.27 -7.20 4.93
C LYS A 167 -16.63 -7.74 5.44
N PRO A 168 -17.06 -8.93 4.98
CA PRO A 168 -18.31 -9.57 5.42
C PRO A 168 -18.15 -10.34 6.75
N PRO A 169 -19.29 -10.68 7.38
CA PRO A 169 -19.81 -9.96 8.52
C PRO A 169 -18.90 -10.01 9.75
N LEU A 170 -18.72 -8.85 10.40
CA LEU A 170 -18.01 -8.74 11.68
C LEU A 170 -18.76 -9.50 12.79
N THR A 171 -18.05 -10.26 13.62
CA THR A 171 -18.65 -10.91 14.81
C THR A 171 -19.03 -9.83 15.83
N ASN A 172 -20.35 -9.70 16.05
CA ASN A 172 -21.09 -8.56 16.63
C ASN A 172 -20.77 -8.10 18.08
N GLN A 173 -19.52 -8.16 18.58
CA GLN A 173 -19.22 -7.83 19.99
C GLN A 173 -18.05 -6.85 20.21
N ASN A 174 -17.12 -6.68 19.27
CA ASN A 174 -15.95 -5.80 19.45
C ASN A 174 -15.86 -4.63 18.44
N ILE A 175 -16.91 -4.38 17.66
CA ILE A 175 -16.94 -3.30 16.66
C ILE A 175 -16.98 -1.95 17.37
N THR A 176 -16.04 -1.06 17.04
CA THR A 176 -16.05 0.35 17.46
C THR A 176 -16.02 1.24 16.24
N VAL A 177 -16.97 2.17 16.12
CA VAL A 177 -17.04 3.14 15.01
C VAL A 177 -17.19 4.55 15.58
N LEU A 178 -16.36 5.48 15.10
CA LEU A 178 -16.34 6.86 15.59
C LEU A 178 -16.67 7.81 14.44
N TRP A 179 -17.78 8.56 14.53
CA TRP A 179 -18.10 9.63 13.58
C TRP A 179 -17.60 10.98 14.08
N ARG A 180 -16.74 11.64 13.30
CA ARG A 180 -16.12 12.94 13.62
C ARG A 180 -16.39 13.95 12.51
N ASN A 181 -16.62 15.21 12.84
CA ASN A 181 -16.77 16.28 11.85
C ASN A 181 -15.41 16.90 11.46
N LYS A 182 -15.41 17.89 10.57
CA LYS A 182 -14.23 18.68 10.12
C LYS A 182 -13.41 19.35 11.23
N TYR A 183 -13.95 19.46 12.44
CA TYR A 183 -13.29 20.00 13.65
C TYR A 183 -12.97 18.91 14.68
N ASN A 184 -13.06 17.63 14.30
CA ASN A 184 -12.93 16.46 15.16
C ASN A 184 -13.93 16.40 16.33
N LEU A 185 -15.10 17.05 16.21
CA LEU A 185 -16.16 16.93 17.21
C LEU A 185 -16.85 15.56 17.09
N ASN A 186 -17.23 14.98 18.23
CA ASN A 186 -17.99 13.73 18.27
C ASN A 186 -19.41 13.94 17.75
N VAL A 187 -19.71 13.35 16.59
CA VAL A 187 -21.03 13.42 15.96
C VAL A 187 -21.92 12.27 16.46
N TYR A 188 -21.36 11.06 16.51
CA TYR A 188 -21.99 9.85 17.05
C TYR A 188 -20.93 8.76 17.22
N ASP A 189 -21.05 7.92 18.25
CA ASP A 189 -20.18 6.76 18.43
C ASP A 189 -20.96 5.45 18.47
N ILE A 190 -20.36 4.38 17.98
CA ILE A 190 -20.82 3.00 18.14
C ILE A 190 -19.71 2.28 18.93
N ILE A 191 -19.93 1.96 20.19
CA ILE A 191 -18.96 1.32 21.07
C ILE A 191 -19.41 -0.12 21.34
N LYS A 192 -18.55 -1.10 21.05
CA LYS A 192 -18.84 -2.54 21.25
C LYS A 192 -20.17 -2.97 20.62
N GLY A 193 -20.41 -2.53 19.38
CA GLY A 193 -21.63 -2.81 18.62
C GLY A 193 -22.91 -2.11 19.12
N LYS A 194 -22.81 -1.10 19.99
CA LYS A 194 -23.96 -0.33 20.51
C LYS A 194 -23.77 1.17 20.27
N GLY A 195 -24.82 1.87 19.84
CA GLY A 195 -24.79 3.33 19.76
C GLY A 195 -24.55 3.95 21.15
N SER A 196 -23.67 4.94 21.22
CA SER A 196 -23.36 5.72 22.41
C SER A 196 -23.50 7.21 22.12
N VAL A 197 -24.09 7.92 23.08
CA VAL A 197 -24.24 9.37 23.07
C VAL A 197 -23.59 10.03 24.30
N GLU A 198 -22.81 9.28 25.08
CA GLU A 198 -22.19 9.75 26.33
C GLU A 198 -21.20 10.90 26.10
N GLU A 199 -20.44 10.84 25.01
CA GLU A 199 -19.47 11.87 24.59
C GLU A 199 -19.93 12.67 23.36
N GLN A 200 -21.20 12.54 22.95
CA GLN A 200 -21.73 13.24 21.77
C GLN A 200 -21.66 14.76 21.98
N ASN A 201 -21.19 15.49 20.96
CA ASN A 201 -21.18 16.94 21.00
C ASN A 201 -22.62 17.49 20.91
N GLN A 202 -22.92 18.47 21.77
CA GLN A 202 -24.23 19.11 21.90
C GLN A 202 -24.87 19.59 20.58
N GLU A 203 -24.06 19.91 19.56
CA GLU A 203 -24.51 20.33 18.22
C GLU A 203 -25.30 19.21 17.49
N TYR A 204 -25.07 17.94 17.85
CA TYR A 204 -25.66 16.76 17.20
C TYR A 204 -26.71 16.04 18.05
N ASN A 205 -26.95 16.50 19.29
CA ASN A 205 -27.91 15.90 20.22
C ASN A 205 -29.32 15.83 19.61
N ASN A 206 -29.92 14.63 19.61
CA ASN A 206 -31.23 14.34 19.01
C ASN A 206 -31.32 14.60 17.48
N ARG A 207 -30.19 14.79 16.80
CA ARG A 207 -30.12 15.04 15.35
C ARG A 207 -29.41 13.90 14.61
N ALA A 208 -28.35 13.37 15.21
CA ALA A 208 -27.57 12.26 14.70
C ALA A 208 -28.11 10.90 15.21
N GLU A 209 -28.35 9.97 14.29
CA GLU A 209 -28.79 8.59 14.57
C GLU A 209 -28.12 7.60 13.58
N THR A 210 -28.03 6.33 13.97
CA THR A 210 -27.44 5.24 13.17
C THR A 210 -28.43 4.08 13.01
N PHE A 211 -28.04 3.01 12.33
CA PHE A 211 -28.92 1.87 11.99
C PHE A 211 -28.48 0.56 12.68
N PRO A 212 -28.78 0.31 13.98
CA PRO A 212 -28.31 -0.87 14.72
C PRO A 212 -28.61 -2.22 14.08
N GLU A 213 -29.75 -2.34 13.38
CA GLU A 213 -30.12 -3.56 12.66
C GLU A 213 -29.20 -3.90 11.48
N GLU A 214 -28.47 -2.91 10.95
CA GLU A 214 -27.57 -3.02 9.81
C GLU A 214 -26.10 -3.22 10.21
N TYR A 215 -25.75 -3.16 11.51
CA TYR A 215 -24.37 -3.39 11.95
C TYR A 215 -23.87 -4.79 11.57
N LYS A 216 -24.77 -5.78 11.55
CA LYS A 216 -24.50 -7.17 11.12
C LYS A 216 -24.20 -7.30 9.62
N THR A 217 -24.60 -6.32 8.80
CA THR A 217 -24.30 -6.26 7.36
C THR A 217 -23.06 -5.40 7.07
N GLY A 218 -22.42 -4.86 8.12
CA GLY A 218 -21.24 -3.99 8.02
C GLY A 218 -21.58 -2.53 7.73
N ASN A 219 -22.85 -2.12 7.80
CA ASN A 219 -23.28 -0.75 7.52
C ASN A 219 -23.38 0.06 8.83
N PHE A 220 -22.58 1.12 8.91
CA PHE A 220 -22.45 2.04 10.05
C PHE A 220 -22.78 3.49 9.66
N SER A 221 -23.56 3.65 8.60
CA SER A 221 -23.97 4.95 8.07
C SER A 221 -24.70 5.80 9.11
N LEU A 222 -24.46 7.10 9.06
CA LEU A 222 -25.02 8.08 9.98
C LEU A 222 -26.13 8.87 9.31
N LYS A 223 -27.33 8.88 9.89
CA LYS A 223 -28.40 9.79 9.50
C LYS A 223 -28.34 11.06 10.35
N LEU A 224 -28.22 12.21 9.69
CA LEU A 224 -28.21 13.53 10.32
C LEU A 224 -29.49 14.28 9.93
N ASN A 225 -30.27 14.67 10.95
CA ASN A 225 -31.57 15.32 10.81
C ASN A 225 -31.53 16.82 11.17
N ASN A 226 -32.50 17.58 10.66
CA ASN A 226 -32.66 19.02 10.89
C ASN A 226 -31.37 19.79 10.52
N LEU A 227 -30.92 19.64 9.27
CA LEU A 227 -29.66 20.21 8.78
C LEU A 227 -29.60 21.74 8.90
N GLN A 228 -28.42 22.25 9.23
CA GLN A 228 -28.11 23.67 9.33
C GLN A 228 -26.85 23.98 8.53
N HIS A 229 -26.71 25.20 8.01
CA HIS A 229 -25.56 25.61 7.20
C HIS A 229 -24.19 25.34 7.86
N THR A 230 -24.12 25.35 9.19
CA THR A 230 -22.90 25.03 9.96
C THR A 230 -22.45 23.59 9.84
N ASP A 231 -23.36 22.64 9.58
CA ASP A 231 -23.05 21.22 9.45
C ASP A 231 -22.29 20.89 8.15
N ALA A 232 -22.22 21.81 7.18
CA ALA A 232 -21.56 21.56 5.89
C ALA A 232 -20.05 21.32 6.03
N GLY A 233 -19.50 20.42 5.23
CA GLY A 233 -18.08 20.06 5.18
C GLY A 233 -17.82 18.58 5.45
N LYS A 234 -16.58 18.26 5.80
CA LYS A 234 -16.12 16.87 5.92
C LYS A 234 -16.59 16.20 7.22
N TYR A 235 -16.95 14.94 7.09
CA TYR A 235 -17.20 13.98 8.16
C TYR A 235 -16.29 12.78 7.96
N GLN A 236 -15.88 12.15 9.04
CA GLN A 236 -14.99 11.00 9.05
C GLN A 236 -15.64 9.90 9.86
N CYS A 237 -15.66 8.68 9.32
CA CYS A 237 -16.12 7.47 9.99
C CYS A 237 -14.93 6.54 10.15
N TYR A 238 -14.46 6.38 11.39
CA TYR A 238 -13.35 5.51 11.72
C TYR A 238 -13.88 4.15 12.16
N ILE A 239 -13.67 3.10 11.39
CA ILE A 239 -14.05 1.72 11.75
C ILE A 239 -12.84 1.06 12.42
N ILE A 240 -12.86 1.03 13.75
CA ILE A 240 -11.83 0.41 14.58
C ILE A 240 -12.15 -1.08 14.72
N SER A 241 -11.43 -1.90 13.95
CA SER A 241 -11.43 -3.36 14.01
C SER A 241 -9.99 -3.89 14.18
N GLU A 242 -9.78 -5.21 14.08
CA GLU A 242 -8.43 -5.80 14.09
C GLU A 242 -7.57 -5.34 12.89
N GLU A 243 -8.23 -4.87 11.82
CA GLU A 243 -7.65 -4.03 10.76
C GLU A 243 -8.44 -2.70 10.71
N SER A 244 -7.76 -1.55 10.78
CA SER A 244 -8.40 -0.23 10.81
C SER A 244 -8.83 0.23 9.41
N GLU A 245 -10.10 0.62 9.24
CA GLU A 245 -10.63 1.18 7.99
C GLU A 245 -11.18 2.61 8.20
N ASP A 246 -10.69 3.56 7.40
CA ASP A 246 -11.09 4.97 7.45
C ASP A 246 -11.99 5.36 6.26
N TRP A 247 -13.11 6.03 6.54
CA TRP A 247 -14.04 6.58 5.56
C TRP A 247 -14.20 8.08 5.75
N ILE A 248 -14.31 8.85 4.66
CA ILE A 248 -14.42 10.32 4.69
C ILE A 248 -15.58 10.74 3.78
N VAL A 249 -16.59 11.41 4.30
CA VAL A 249 -17.77 11.89 3.55
C VAL A 249 -17.75 13.42 3.50
N GLU A 250 -18.08 14.05 2.38
CA GLU A 250 -18.22 15.50 2.28
C GLU A 250 -19.69 15.90 2.15
N LEU A 251 -20.22 16.59 3.16
CA LEU A 251 -21.60 17.07 3.18
C LEU A 251 -21.66 18.50 2.63
N LEU A 252 -22.33 18.67 1.49
CA LEU A 252 -22.69 19.98 0.96
C LEU A 252 -24.14 20.31 1.38
N ILE A 253 -24.40 21.58 1.69
CA ILE A 253 -25.73 22.03 2.11
C ILE A 253 -26.19 23.15 1.19
N GLU A 254 -27.35 22.95 0.57
CA GLU A 254 -28.00 23.90 -0.32
C GLU A 254 -29.23 24.52 0.37
N GLY A 255 -29.45 25.81 0.17
CA GLY A 255 -30.53 26.58 0.80
C GLY A 255 -30.12 28.05 0.96
N VAL A 256 -31.00 28.96 0.56
CA VAL A 256 -30.80 30.42 0.54
C VAL A 256 -31.07 31.04 1.91
#